data_AF-A0A7Y7MXH8-F1
#
_entry.id   AF-A0A7Y7MXH8-F1
#
_cell.length_a   1.000
_cell.length_b   1.000
_cell.length_c   1.000
_cell.angle_alpha   90.00
_cell.angle_beta   90.00
_cell.angle_gamma   90.00
#
_symmetry.space_group_name_H-M   'P 1'
#
loop_
_entity.id
_entity.type
_entity.pdbx_description
1 polymer ?
#
loop_
_entity_poly.entity_id
_entity_poly.type
_entity_poly.pdbx_seq_one_letter_code
_entity_poly.pdbx_strand_id
1 'polypeptide(L)'
;MKNIELQDALMQRGLVLNKLGRIVPLDAGSCGYPIGTRAVSVTEVEHSQYSSFGYTFITLKKQGDNYYFFPNDSQPQDLELMVFSYDSALFDLTSIDKQTLVRDWVTHFADLDQTLLVTGEQHEFLKKKHLPFATRNILIATGQRASSMGELSMQFVDAVDMPRFLVLSQGDVLRSCQALTQGTMISVPTERYSRESTKSQVKLVSLLPVDADFNQLKQQRSLLSSGRYLTYRGDIATLIDRCSAGQGQSNQALCHSKADDSSAREKKVIVFGGKHGA
;
A
#
# COMPACT_ATOMS: atom_id res chain seq x y z
N MET A 1 7.56 -9.48 -24.94
CA MET A 1 6.16 -9.69 -25.36
C MET A 1 5.22 -10.11 -24.22
N LYS A 2 5.54 -11.10 -23.35
CA LYS A 2 4.63 -11.58 -22.29
C LYS A 2 4.14 -10.55 -21.25
N ASN A 3 4.77 -9.37 -21.15
CA ASN A 3 4.39 -8.37 -20.16
C ASN A 3 3.31 -7.40 -20.66
N ILE A 4 3.14 -7.24 -21.98
CA ILE A 4 2.17 -6.27 -22.55
C ILE A 4 0.74 -6.77 -22.35
N GLU A 5 0.46 -8.02 -22.69
CA GLU A 5 -0.89 -8.59 -22.51
C GLU A 5 -1.33 -8.64 -21.05
N LEU A 6 -0.39 -8.90 -20.13
CA LEU A 6 -0.66 -8.84 -18.69
C LEU A 6 -0.94 -7.40 -18.25
N GLN A 7 -0.14 -6.45 -18.72
CA GLN A 7 -0.33 -5.03 -18.46
C GLN A 7 -1.69 -4.55 -18.96
N ASP A 8 -2.13 -4.94 -20.15
CA ASP A 8 -3.45 -4.59 -20.70
C ASP A 8 -4.58 -5.16 -19.85
N ALA A 9 -4.47 -6.43 -19.43
CA ALA A 9 -5.46 -7.03 -18.53
C ALA A 9 -5.50 -6.35 -17.16
N LEU A 10 -4.36 -5.94 -16.62
CA LEU A 10 -4.31 -5.15 -15.38
C LEU A 10 -4.94 -3.77 -15.57
N MET A 11 -4.71 -3.10 -16.70
CA MET A 11 -5.30 -1.78 -16.96
C MET A 11 -6.82 -1.84 -17.07
N GLN A 12 -7.38 -2.89 -17.67
CA GLN A 12 -8.82 -3.15 -17.66
C GLN A 12 -9.39 -3.34 -16.25
N ARG A 13 -8.53 -3.65 -15.28
CA ARG A 13 -8.87 -3.80 -13.86
C ARG A 13 -8.65 -2.54 -13.05
N GLY A 14 -8.17 -1.45 -13.64
CA GLY A 14 -7.74 -0.26 -12.90
C GLY A 14 -6.41 -0.48 -12.17
N LEU A 15 -5.55 -1.36 -12.68
CA LEU A 15 -4.26 -1.74 -12.10
C LEU A 15 -3.12 -1.57 -13.11
N VAL A 16 -1.88 -1.53 -12.63
CA VAL A 16 -0.67 -1.47 -13.45
C VAL A 16 0.47 -2.24 -12.80
N LEU A 17 1.34 -2.84 -13.60
CA LEU A 17 2.60 -3.41 -13.13
C LEU A 17 3.66 -2.30 -13.09
N ASN A 18 4.17 -1.98 -11.91
CA ASN A 18 5.20 -0.95 -11.76
C ASN A 18 6.59 -1.46 -12.19
N LYS A 19 7.59 -0.56 -12.21
CA LYS A 19 8.98 -0.89 -12.58
C LYS A 19 9.64 -1.94 -11.67
N LEU A 20 9.15 -2.10 -10.44
CA LEU A 20 9.59 -3.12 -9.48
C LEU A 20 8.87 -4.46 -9.67
N GLY A 21 7.98 -4.58 -10.67
CA GLY A 21 7.19 -5.79 -10.91
C GLY A 21 6.05 -6.01 -9.90
N ARG A 22 5.67 -4.97 -9.15
CA ARG A 22 4.54 -4.99 -8.21
C ARG A 22 3.28 -4.49 -8.91
N ILE A 23 2.14 -5.11 -8.62
CA ILE A 23 0.85 -4.64 -9.11
C ILE A 23 0.33 -3.56 -8.15
N VAL A 24 0.04 -2.39 -8.70
CA VAL A 24 -0.44 -1.20 -7.98
C VAL A 24 -1.69 -0.65 -8.67
N PRO A 25 -2.48 0.22 -8.02
CA PRO A 25 -3.61 0.87 -8.69
C PRO A 25 -3.15 1.74 -9.87
N LEU A 26 -4.02 1.97 -10.85
CA LEU A 26 -3.64 2.66 -12.10
C LEU A 26 -3.22 4.11 -11.86
N ASP A 27 -3.89 4.80 -10.93
CA ASP A 27 -3.65 6.20 -10.61
C ASP A 27 -3.66 6.45 -9.09
N ALA A 28 -2.98 7.50 -8.63
CA ALA A 28 -2.93 7.88 -7.21
C ALA A 28 -4.32 8.25 -6.63
N GLY A 29 -5.23 8.77 -7.46
CA GLY A 29 -6.57 9.16 -7.05
C GLY A 29 -7.49 7.97 -6.76
N SER A 30 -7.21 6.79 -7.31
CA SER A 30 -7.98 5.56 -7.15
C SER A 30 -8.19 5.18 -5.67
N CYS A 31 -7.27 5.55 -4.78
CA CYS A 31 -7.36 5.23 -3.36
C CYS A 31 -8.12 6.28 -2.52
N GLY A 32 -8.54 7.39 -3.13
CA GLY A 32 -9.18 8.52 -2.44
C GLY A 32 -8.24 9.36 -1.57
N TYR A 33 -7.02 8.89 -1.31
CA TYR A 33 -5.96 9.57 -0.58
C TYR A 33 -4.62 9.37 -1.28
N PRO A 34 -3.74 10.39 -1.32
CA PRO A 34 -2.35 10.18 -1.66
C PRO A 34 -1.72 9.19 -0.68
N ILE A 35 -1.10 8.14 -1.23
CA ILE A 35 -0.39 7.11 -0.45
C ILE A 35 1.11 7.30 -0.62
N GLY A 36 1.83 7.36 0.49
CA GLY A 36 3.29 7.26 0.52
C GLY A 36 3.78 5.99 1.21
N THR A 37 4.99 5.54 0.88
CA THR A 37 5.62 4.34 1.46
C THR A 37 6.95 4.67 2.10
N ARG A 38 7.29 4.01 3.21
CA ARG A 38 8.65 4.04 3.74
C ARG A 38 9.57 3.15 2.90
N ALA A 39 10.67 3.71 2.42
CA ALA A 39 11.68 2.95 1.71
C ALA A 39 12.38 1.97 2.66
N VAL A 40 12.51 0.72 2.23
CA VAL A 40 13.30 -0.29 2.94
C VAL A 40 14.61 -0.64 2.24
N SER A 41 14.83 -0.11 1.03
CA SER A 41 16.06 -0.30 0.25
C SER A 41 16.40 0.92 -0.59
N VAL A 42 17.67 1.09 -0.95
CA VAL A 42 18.13 2.16 -1.86
C VAL A 42 17.43 2.05 -3.22
N THR A 43 17.25 0.83 -3.73
CA THR A 43 16.54 0.58 -4.99
C THR A 43 15.11 1.12 -4.97
N GLU A 44 14.39 1.01 -3.86
CA GLU A 44 13.04 1.60 -3.75
C GLU A 44 13.07 3.12 -3.80
N VAL A 45 14.09 3.75 -3.19
CA VAL A 45 14.25 5.20 -3.26
C VAL A 45 14.55 5.65 -4.70
N GLU A 46 15.44 4.96 -5.41
CA GLU A 46 15.77 5.25 -6.82
C GLU A 46 14.55 5.11 -7.75
N HIS A 47 13.70 4.10 -7.49
CA HIS A 47 12.52 3.84 -8.32
C HIS A 47 11.30 4.70 -7.94
N SER A 48 11.36 5.40 -6.81
CA SER A 48 10.26 6.26 -6.32
C SER A 48 9.91 7.39 -7.29
N GLN A 49 10.90 7.92 -8.02
CA GLN A 49 10.75 9.01 -8.99
C GLN A 49 9.81 8.68 -10.16
N TYR A 50 9.46 7.40 -10.33
CA TYR A 50 8.65 6.92 -11.45
C TYR A 50 7.38 6.20 -11.00
N SER A 51 7.08 6.21 -9.70
CA SER A 51 5.86 5.64 -9.16
C SER A 51 4.70 6.63 -9.35
N SER A 52 3.58 6.15 -9.89
CA SER A 52 2.32 6.91 -9.91
C SER A 52 1.80 7.21 -8.49
N PHE A 53 2.30 6.53 -7.46
CA PHE A 53 2.09 6.82 -6.03
C PHE A 53 3.36 7.47 -5.49
N GLY A 54 3.36 8.80 -5.48
CA GLY A 54 4.56 9.62 -5.68
C GLY A 54 5.36 10.02 -4.44
N TYR A 55 5.11 9.42 -3.27
CA TYR A 55 5.82 9.81 -2.05
C TYR A 55 6.57 8.65 -1.43
N THR A 56 7.89 8.78 -1.34
CA THR A 56 8.74 7.83 -0.63
C THR A 56 9.37 8.51 0.57
N PHE A 57 9.12 7.93 1.74
CA PHE A 57 9.66 8.38 3.01
C PHE A 57 10.95 7.62 3.33
N ILE A 58 12.01 8.36 3.63
CA ILE A 58 13.31 7.83 4.02
C ILE A 58 13.44 8.07 5.52
N THR A 59 13.39 6.99 6.31
CA THR A 59 13.55 7.09 7.76
C THR A 59 15.02 7.35 8.10
N LEU A 60 15.28 8.50 8.73
CA LEU A 60 16.62 8.89 9.15
C LEU A 60 16.87 8.42 10.58
N LYS A 61 18.07 7.85 10.80
CA LYS A 61 18.55 7.50 12.13
C LYS A 61 19.87 8.22 12.39
N LYS A 62 20.06 8.64 13.64
CA LYS A 62 21.30 9.29 14.08
C LYS A 62 22.39 8.23 14.35
N GLN A 63 23.60 8.46 13.85
CA GLN A 63 24.80 7.70 14.19
C GLN A 63 25.99 8.66 14.36
N GLY A 64 26.53 8.74 15.58
CA GLY A 64 27.49 9.80 15.91
C GLY A 64 26.84 11.18 15.80
N ASP A 65 27.48 12.10 15.10
CA ASP A 65 26.96 13.46 14.86
C ASP A 65 26.18 13.59 13.55
N ASN A 66 26.02 12.52 12.78
CA ASN A 66 25.39 12.54 11.45
C ASN A 66 24.10 11.71 11.41
N TYR A 67 23.33 11.91 10.34
CA TYR A 67 22.08 11.21 10.06
C TYR A 67 22.22 10.38 8.79
N TYR A 68 21.77 9.12 8.88
CA TYR A 68 21.89 8.16 7.78
C TYR A 68 20.57 7.45 7.53
N PHE A 69 20.40 6.99 6.30
CA PHE A 69 19.38 6.01 5.95
C PHE A 69 19.91 4.60 6.22
N PHE A 70 19.09 3.77 6.86
CA PHE A 70 19.41 2.38 7.16
C PHE A 70 18.43 1.46 6.41
N PRO A 71 18.71 1.11 5.14
CA PRO A 71 17.88 0.16 4.42
C PRO A 71 17.91 -1.20 5.12
N ASN A 72 16.75 -1.71 5.55
CA ASN A 72 16.62 -3.00 6.27
C ASN A 72 17.59 -3.17 7.46
N ASP A 73 17.90 -2.10 8.19
CA ASP A 73 18.88 -2.12 9.30
C ASP A 73 20.28 -2.63 8.90
N SER A 74 20.65 -2.43 7.63
CA SER A 74 21.95 -2.78 7.05
C SER A 74 23.00 -1.68 7.29
N GLN A 75 24.07 -1.64 6.49
CA GLN A 75 25.07 -0.57 6.54
C GLN A 75 24.45 0.81 6.30
N PRO A 76 24.90 1.85 7.04
CA PRO A 76 24.42 3.21 6.87
C PRO A 76 24.70 3.68 5.44
N GLN A 77 23.72 4.36 4.85
CA GLN A 77 23.86 5.05 3.58
C GLN A 77 23.89 6.55 3.82
N ASP A 78 24.92 7.20 3.30
CA ASP A 78 25.06 8.65 3.34
C ASP A 78 24.02 9.30 2.42
N LEU A 79 23.38 10.35 2.93
CA LEU A 79 22.39 11.14 2.20
C LEU A 79 23.02 11.93 1.06
N GLU A 80 24.28 12.34 1.18
CA GLU A 80 24.99 13.07 0.12
C GLU A 80 25.35 12.18 -1.08
N LEU A 81 25.59 10.89 -0.83
CA LEU A 81 25.94 9.92 -1.86
C LEU A 81 24.71 9.40 -2.62
N MET A 82 23.53 9.56 -2.05
CA MET A 82 22.30 9.24 -2.74
C MET A 82 21.92 10.43 -3.64
N VAL A 83 22.42 10.40 -4.89
CA VAL A 83 22.15 11.40 -5.93
C VAL A 83 20.65 11.40 -6.29
N PHE A 84 19.85 12.10 -5.50
CA PHE A 84 18.41 12.23 -5.71
C PHE A 84 18.13 13.51 -6.51
N SER A 85 17.29 13.44 -7.55
CA SER A 85 16.52 14.62 -7.93
C SER A 85 15.50 14.85 -6.82
N TYR A 86 15.70 15.90 -6.04
CA TYR A 86 15.15 16.10 -4.69
C TYR A 86 13.62 16.28 -4.58
N ASP A 87 12.86 16.27 -5.67
CA ASP A 87 11.45 16.67 -5.63
C ASP A 87 10.49 15.62 -5.03
N SER A 88 10.88 14.33 -4.95
CA SER A 88 9.97 13.25 -4.54
C SER A 88 10.34 12.51 -3.24
N ALA A 89 11.49 12.82 -2.63
CA ALA A 89 11.96 12.16 -1.41
C ALA A 89 11.60 12.99 -0.17
N LEU A 90 11.00 12.33 0.82
CA LEU A 90 10.58 12.94 2.09
C LEU A 90 11.36 12.30 3.22
N PHE A 91 11.77 13.07 4.22
CA PHE A 91 12.53 12.55 5.35
C PHE A 91 11.62 12.27 6.53
N ASP A 92 11.63 11.03 7.01
CA ASP A 92 10.90 10.62 8.20
C ASP A 92 11.81 10.71 9.43
N LEU A 93 11.50 11.68 10.29
CA LEU A 93 12.21 12.00 11.52
C LEU A 93 11.46 11.48 12.77
N THR A 94 10.36 10.73 12.58
CA THR A 94 9.49 10.30 13.69
C THR A 94 10.18 9.37 14.69
N SER A 95 11.28 8.72 14.29
CA SER A 95 12.09 7.89 15.18
C SER A 95 13.12 8.64 16.02
N ILE A 96 13.37 9.93 15.75
CA ILE A 96 14.34 10.74 16.47
C ILE A 96 13.68 11.31 17.74
N ASP A 97 14.31 11.18 18.91
CA ASP A 97 13.72 11.77 20.11
C ASP A 97 13.65 13.31 20.00
N LYS A 98 12.61 13.92 20.58
CA LYS A 98 12.35 15.36 20.45
C LYS A 98 13.49 16.25 20.99
N GLN A 99 14.29 15.79 21.94
CA GLN A 99 15.39 16.57 22.51
C GLN A 99 16.57 16.59 21.54
N THR A 100 16.94 15.43 21.02
CA THR A 100 17.94 15.29 19.94
C THR A 100 17.52 16.08 18.72
N LEU A 101 16.26 15.97 18.29
CA LEU A 101 15.75 16.70 17.12
C LEU A 101 15.93 18.22 17.27
N VAL A 102 15.56 18.79 18.43
CA VAL A 102 15.73 20.22 18.69
C VAL A 102 17.19 20.64 18.74
N ARG A 103 18.05 19.85 19.41
CA ARG A 103 19.49 20.13 19.51
C ARG A 103 20.13 20.20 18.12
N ASP A 104 19.72 19.31 17.24
CA ASP A 104 20.36 19.11 15.94
C ASP A 104 19.66 19.89 14.80
N TRP A 105 18.53 20.56 15.10
CA TRP A 105 17.65 21.18 14.10
C TRP A 105 18.37 22.19 13.19
N VAL A 106 19.03 23.17 13.81
CA VAL A 106 19.68 24.26 13.07
C VAL A 106 20.83 23.72 12.20
N THR A 107 21.55 22.73 12.70
CA THR A 107 22.73 22.19 12.01
C THR A 107 22.37 21.26 10.84
N HIS A 108 21.30 20.47 10.96
CA HIS A 108 21.02 19.40 10.01
C HIS A 108 19.72 19.54 9.22
N PHE A 109 18.74 20.29 9.72
CA PHE A 109 17.36 20.24 9.19
C PHE A 109 16.79 21.60 8.76
N ALA A 110 17.21 22.70 9.38
CA ALA A 110 16.62 24.02 9.16
C ALA A 110 16.73 24.51 7.71
N ASP A 111 17.84 24.20 7.05
CA ASP A 111 18.15 24.64 5.68
C ASP A 111 17.88 23.54 4.63
N LEU A 112 17.23 22.44 5.02
CA LEU A 112 16.81 21.41 4.07
C LEU A 112 15.60 21.89 3.28
N ASP A 113 15.71 21.80 1.96
CA ASP A 113 14.59 22.03 1.03
C ASP A 113 13.59 20.85 1.01
N GLN A 114 13.89 19.76 1.70
CA GLN A 114 13.06 18.56 1.73
C GLN A 114 11.87 18.71 2.68
N THR A 115 10.79 17.98 2.36
CA THR A 115 9.66 17.84 3.28
C THR A 115 10.01 16.81 4.37
N LEU A 116 9.80 17.22 5.62
CA LEU A 116 10.14 16.49 6.84
C LEU A 116 8.86 15.98 7.51
N LEU A 117 8.78 14.69 7.78
CA LEU A 117 7.73 14.07 8.58
C LEU A 117 8.17 13.99 10.05
N VAL A 118 7.37 14.59 10.92
CA VAL A 118 7.58 14.61 12.38
C VAL A 118 6.30 14.17 13.10
N THR A 119 6.38 13.82 14.38
CA THR A 119 5.21 13.59 15.23
C THR A 119 4.60 14.91 15.68
N GLY A 120 3.32 14.90 16.09
CA GLY A 120 2.69 16.09 16.68
C GLY A 120 3.44 16.64 17.89
N GLU A 121 4.00 15.78 18.74
CA GLU A 121 4.79 16.18 19.90
C GLU A 121 6.11 16.87 19.50
N GLN A 122 6.81 16.34 18.50
CA GLN A 122 8.03 16.94 17.96
C GLN A 122 7.72 18.33 17.39
N HIS A 123 6.68 18.46 16.58
CA HIS A 123 6.28 19.73 15.97
C HIS A 123 5.95 20.82 16.99
N GLU A 124 5.15 20.50 18.01
CA GLU A 124 4.83 21.45 19.08
C GLU A 124 6.08 21.84 19.87
N PHE A 125 7.03 20.92 20.06
CA PHE A 125 8.27 21.20 20.74
C PHE A 125 9.20 22.12 19.92
N LEU A 126 9.28 21.92 18.59
CA LEU A 126 10.01 22.80 17.66
C LEU A 126 9.42 24.23 17.68
N LYS A 127 8.09 24.35 17.61
CA LYS A 127 7.38 25.65 17.72
C LYS A 127 7.70 26.37 19.03
N LYS A 128 7.61 25.66 20.16
CA LYS A 128 7.92 26.22 21.49
C LYS A 128 9.35 26.72 21.62
N LYS A 129 10.28 26.13 20.85
CA LYS A 129 11.70 26.52 20.83
C LYS A 129 12.00 27.64 19.82
N HIS A 130 10.98 28.14 19.11
CA HIS A 130 11.10 29.18 18.09
C HIS A 130 12.14 28.83 17.01
N LEU A 131 12.25 27.55 16.67
CA LEU A 131 13.18 27.10 15.63
C LEU A 131 12.63 27.47 14.24
N PRO A 132 13.50 27.90 13.31
CA PRO A 132 13.08 28.29 11.97
C PRO A 132 12.71 27.06 11.15
N PHE A 133 11.55 27.10 10.50
CA PHE A 133 11.14 26.15 9.47
C PHE A 133 10.03 26.73 8.60
N ALA A 134 10.05 26.40 7.31
CA ALA A 134 8.92 26.69 6.43
C ALA A 134 7.79 25.70 6.73
N THR A 135 6.58 26.19 6.96
CA THR A 135 5.42 25.35 7.33
C THR A 135 5.10 24.30 6.26
N ARG A 136 5.35 24.65 4.99
CA ARG A 136 5.21 23.75 3.83
C ARG A 136 6.18 22.57 3.82
N ASN A 137 7.28 22.65 4.59
CA ASN A 137 8.29 21.59 4.67
C ASN A 137 8.00 20.63 5.84
N ILE A 138 6.91 20.78 6.58
CA ILE A 138 6.60 19.88 7.70
C ILE A 138 5.27 19.16 7.48
N LEU A 139 5.38 17.83 7.51
CA LEU A 139 4.28 16.90 7.64
C LEU A 139 4.20 16.38 9.07
N ILE A 140 2.98 16.28 9.60
CA ILE A 140 2.73 15.89 10.98
C ILE A 140 2.03 14.54 11.01
N ALA A 141 2.68 13.53 11.60
CA ALA A 141 2.04 12.27 11.92
C ALA A 141 1.03 12.48 13.06
N THR A 142 -0.26 12.26 12.76
CA THR A 142 -1.37 12.54 13.68
C THR A 142 -2.08 11.29 14.21
N GLY A 143 -1.75 10.11 13.70
CA GLY A 143 -2.22 8.86 14.27
C GLY A 143 -1.73 7.63 13.53
N GLN A 144 -1.83 6.47 14.18
CA GLN A 144 -1.53 5.18 13.57
C GLN A 144 -2.78 4.31 13.63
N ARG A 145 -3.11 3.67 12.52
CA ARG A 145 -4.10 2.60 12.46
C ARG A 145 -3.39 1.31 12.07
N ALA A 146 -3.17 0.47 13.06
CA ALA A 146 -2.85 -0.93 12.81
C ALA A 146 -4.11 -1.63 12.28
N SER A 147 -3.98 -2.33 11.16
CA SER A 147 -4.97 -3.32 10.77
C SER A 147 -4.94 -4.49 11.76
N SER A 148 -6.10 -5.06 12.08
CA SER A 148 -6.22 -6.25 12.94
C SER A 148 -5.49 -7.48 12.41
N MET A 149 -5.01 -7.44 11.16
CA MET A 149 -4.30 -8.54 10.48
C MET A 149 -2.77 -8.39 10.50
N GLY A 150 -2.19 -7.44 11.25
CA GLY A 150 -0.73 -7.35 11.45
C GLY A 150 0.12 -6.96 10.22
N GLU A 151 -0.42 -7.03 9.01
CA GLU A 151 0.33 -6.80 7.76
C GLU A 151 0.20 -5.38 7.20
N LEU A 152 -0.78 -4.60 7.66
CA LEU A 152 -1.03 -3.24 7.21
C LEU A 152 -0.95 -2.29 8.40
N SER A 153 0.06 -1.45 8.41
CA SER A 153 0.18 -0.36 9.38
C SER A 153 0.22 0.97 8.63
N MET A 154 -0.79 1.79 8.90
CA MET A 154 -1.01 3.08 8.25
C MET A 154 -0.81 4.18 9.28
N GLN A 155 -0.08 5.23 8.90
CA GLN A 155 0.06 6.45 9.67
C GLN A 155 -0.65 7.57 8.92
N PHE A 156 -1.56 8.25 9.60
CA PHE A 156 -2.20 9.45 9.08
C PHE A 156 -1.24 10.62 9.23
N VAL A 157 -1.13 11.39 8.16
CA VAL A 157 -0.23 12.51 8.09
C VAL A 157 -1.02 13.73 7.64
N ASP A 158 -1.06 14.74 8.50
CA ASP A 158 -1.64 16.03 8.20
C ASP A 158 -0.51 16.97 7.75
N ALA A 159 -0.75 17.66 6.65
CA ALA A 159 0.03 18.83 6.27
C ALA A 159 -0.75 20.07 6.72
N VAL A 160 -0.05 21.13 7.13
CA VAL A 160 -0.71 22.37 7.56
C VAL A 160 -1.57 22.97 6.43
N ASP A 161 -1.17 22.76 5.17
CA ASP A 161 -1.81 23.37 3.98
C ASP A 161 -2.09 22.38 2.82
N MET A 162 -2.08 21.06 3.05
CA MET A 162 -2.34 20.05 1.99
C MET A 162 -3.38 19.01 2.41
N PRO A 163 -4.06 18.35 1.45
CA PRO A 163 -4.95 17.24 1.74
C PRO A 163 -4.25 16.14 2.54
N ARG A 164 -5.00 15.48 3.43
CA ARG A 164 -4.48 14.42 4.31
C ARG A 164 -3.76 13.34 3.51
N PHE A 165 -2.57 12.98 3.98
CA PHE A 165 -1.77 11.88 3.44
C PHE A 165 -1.97 10.62 4.27
N LEU A 166 -1.83 9.48 3.61
CA LEU A 166 -1.70 8.19 4.28
C LEU A 166 -0.30 7.64 4.02
N VAL A 167 0.48 7.45 5.08
CA VAL A 167 1.82 6.88 5.00
C VAL A 167 1.79 5.43 5.43
N LEU A 168 2.22 4.54 4.55
CA LEU A 168 2.36 3.12 4.85
C LEU A 168 3.68 2.89 5.59
N SER A 169 3.59 2.36 6.80
CA SER A 169 4.76 1.91 7.54
C SER A 169 5.11 0.46 7.22
N GLN A 170 4.11 -0.38 6.90
CA GLN A 170 4.25 -1.79 6.52
C GLN A 170 3.09 -2.20 5.59
N GLY A 171 3.38 -3.07 4.61
CA GLY A 171 2.44 -3.59 3.62
C GLY A 171 2.61 -2.99 2.22
N ASP A 172 1.87 -3.50 1.22
CA ASP A 172 1.90 -2.97 -0.14
C ASP A 172 0.79 -1.94 -0.42
N VAL A 173 1.06 -1.07 -1.40
CA VAL A 173 0.18 0.03 -1.82
C VAL A 173 -1.20 -0.49 -2.23
N LEU A 174 -1.24 -1.61 -2.96
CA LEU A 174 -2.48 -2.15 -3.50
C LEU A 174 -3.39 -2.67 -2.38
N ARG A 175 -2.87 -3.52 -1.48
CA ARG A 175 -3.65 -4.02 -0.33
C ARG A 175 -4.17 -2.88 0.55
N SER A 176 -3.36 -1.84 0.74
CA SER A 176 -3.77 -0.64 1.49
C SER A 176 -4.92 0.09 0.81
N CYS A 177 -4.81 0.30 -0.50
CA CYS A 177 -5.84 0.90 -1.33
C CYS A 177 -7.15 0.08 -1.32
N GLN A 178 -7.05 -1.25 -1.43
CA GLN A 178 -8.19 -2.17 -1.32
C GLN A 178 -8.82 -2.11 0.07
N ALA A 179 -8.03 -1.97 1.14
CA ALA A 179 -8.55 -1.82 2.50
C ALA A 179 -9.33 -0.51 2.69
N LEU A 180 -8.85 0.60 2.13
CA LEU A 180 -9.49 1.92 2.22
C LEU A 180 -10.78 2.00 1.41
N THR A 181 -10.74 1.49 0.18
CA THR A 181 -11.84 1.58 -0.79
C THR A 181 -12.78 0.38 -0.74
N GLN A 182 -12.48 -0.63 0.08
CA GLN A 182 -13.14 -1.95 0.07
C GLN A 182 -13.09 -2.62 -1.31
N GLY A 183 -12.03 -2.36 -2.08
CA GLY A 183 -11.81 -2.92 -3.41
C GLY A 183 -12.62 -2.24 -4.54
N THR A 184 -13.39 -1.19 -4.25
CA THR A 184 -14.25 -0.52 -5.25
C THR A 184 -13.48 0.16 -6.39
N MET A 185 -12.20 0.46 -6.18
CA MET A 185 -11.33 1.00 -7.24
C MET A 185 -10.92 -0.06 -8.29
N ILE A 186 -11.00 -1.36 -7.95
CA ILE A 186 -10.72 -2.43 -8.90
C ILE A 186 -11.99 -2.68 -9.68
N SER A 187 -11.89 -2.62 -11.01
CA SER A 187 -13.03 -2.93 -11.88
C SER A 187 -13.48 -4.38 -11.67
N VAL A 188 -14.75 -4.66 -11.89
CA VAL A 188 -15.31 -6.01 -11.73
C VAL A 188 -14.73 -6.98 -12.76
N PRO A 189 -14.85 -8.30 -12.53
CA PRO A 189 -14.42 -9.35 -13.47
C PRO A 189 -14.96 -9.15 -14.88
N THR A 190 -14.04 -9.20 -15.84
CA THR A 190 -14.33 -9.08 -17.28
C THR A 190 -14.62 -10.44 -17.90
N GLU A 191 -14.23 -11.52 -17.23
CA GLU A 191 -14.50 -12.89 -17.65
C GLU A 191 -15.26 -13.69 -16.59
N ARG A 192 -15.99 -14.72 -17.05
CA ARG A 192 -16.70 -15.65 -16.18
C ARG A 192 -15.79 -16.80 -15.76
N TYR A 193 -15.94 -17.22 -14.51
CA TYR A 193 -15.16 -18.34 -14.00
C TYR A 193 -15.54 -19.66 -14.68
N SER A 194 -14.51 -20.35 -15.17
CA SER A 194 -14.58 -21.75 -15.59
C SER A 194 -13.36 -22.50 -15.07
N ARG A 195 -13.56 -23.71 -14.54
CA ARG A 195 -12.47 -24.57 -14.02
C ARG A 195 -11.38 -24.85 -15.05
N GLU A 196 -11.72 -24.85 -16.33
CA GLU A 196 -10.81 -25.15 -17.44
C GLU A 196 -9.91 -23.96 -17.84
N SER A 197 -10.21 -22.76 -17.32
CA SER A 197 -9.70 -21.49 -17.87
C SER A 197 -8.45 -20.89 -17.19
N THR A 198 -7.77 -21.62 -16.31
CA THR A 198 -6.79 -21.02 -15.36
C THR A 198 -5.31 -21.02 -15.82
N LYS A 199 -5.02 -21.43 -17.06
CA LYS A 199 -3.63 -21.64 -17.52
C LYS A 199 -2.84 -20.34 -17.79
N SER A 200 -3.50 -19.23 -18.15
CA SER A 200 -2.84 -17.95 -18.48
C SER A 200 -2.91 -16.94 -17.33
N GLN A 201 -1.88 -16.10 -17.15
CA GLN A 201 -1.90 -14.99 -16.18
C GLN A 201 -2.89 -13.88 -16.58
N VAL A 202 -3.02 -13.61 -17.87
CA VAL A 202 -3.98 -12.65 -18.43
C VAL A 202 -5.41 -13.06 -18.07
N LYS A 203 -5.72 -14.34 -18.31
CA LYS A 203 -7.02 -14.92 -18.00
C LYS A 203 -7.27 -14.96 -16.50
N LEU A 204 -6.24 -15.28 -15.72
CA LEU A 204 -6.30 -15.23 -14.25
C LEU A 204 -6.73 -13.84 -13.73
N VAL A 205 -6.09 -12.76 -14.19
CA VAL A 205 -6.40 -11.39 -13.76
C VAL A 205 -7.86 -11.03 -14.06
N SER A 206 -8.36 -11.45 -15.23
CA SER A 206 -9.74 -11.17 -15.69
C SER A 206 -10.82 -11.87 -14.86
N LEU A 207 -10.46 -12.96 -14.17
CA LEU A 207 -11.36 -13.80 -13.36
C LEU A 207 -11.35 -13.45 -11.87
N LEU A 208 -10.35 -12.73 -11.39
CA LEU A 208 -10.18 -12.52 -9.95
C LEU A 208 -11.20 -11.49 -9.42
N PRO A 209 -11.85 -11.75 -8.27
CA PRO A 209 -12.69 -10.75 -7.61
C PRO A 209 -11.92 -9.49 -7.23
N VAL A 210 -12.65 -8.40 -6.97
CA VAL A 210 -12.06 -7.08 -6.61
C VAL A 210 -11.31 -7.09 -5.28
N ASP A 211 -11.59 -8.05 -4.40
CA ASP A 211 -10.91 -8.23 -3.12
C ASP A 211 -9.81 -9.30 -3.17
N ALA A 212 -9.45 -9.80 -4.36
CA ALA A 212 -8.33 -10.71 -4.51
C ALA A 212 -6.99 -10.01 -4.27
N ASP A 213 -6.01 -10.77 -3.79
CA ASP A 213 -4.61 -10.33 -3.77
C ASP A 213 -3.96 -10.49 -5.15
N PHE A 214 -3.94 -9.41 -5.93
CA PHE A 214 -3.34 -9.41 -7.26
C PHE A 214 -1.81 -9.51 -7.21
N ASN A 215 -1.15 -9.20 -6.09
CA ASN A 215 0.31 -9.36 -5.95
C ASN A 215 0.73 -10.83 -5.78
N GLN A 216 -0.22 -11.75 -5.60
CA GLN A 216 0.02 -13.18 -5.41
C GLN A 216 -0.48 -14.06 -6.56
N LEU A 217 -0.41 -13.59 -7.83
CA LEU A 217 -0.96 -14.30 -9.00
C LEU A 217 -0.56 -15.79 -9.09
N LYS A 218 0.67 -16.15 -8.68
CA LYS A 218 1.11 -17.56 -8.68
C LYS A 218 0.29 -18.41 -7.71
N GLN A 219 0.04 -17.92 -6.51
CA GLN A 219 -0.80 -18.59 -5.50
C GLN A 219 -2.27 -18.54 -5.90
N GLN A 220 -2.74 -17.44 -6.49
CA GLN A 220 -4.10 -17.34 -7.02
C GLN A 220 -4.40 -18.43 -8.04
N ARG A 221 -3.46 -18.70 -8.95
CA ARG A 221 -3.59 -19.76 -9.95
C ARG A 221 -3.81 -21.13 -9.31
N SER A 222 -3.07 -21.47 -8.25
CA SER A 222 -3.22 -22.78 -7.61
C SER A 222 -4.58 -22.92 -6.94
N LEU A 223 -5.07 -21.86 -6.29
CA LEU A 223 -6.35 -21.85 -5.58
C LEU A 223 -7.55 -21.92 -6.53
N LEU A 224 -7.50 -21.20 -7.66
CA LEU A 224 -8.64 -21.12 -8.59
C LEU A 224 -8.99 -22.44 -9.27
N SER A 225 -8.03 -23.38 -9.38
CA SER A 225 -8.33 -24.74 -9.86
C SER A 225 -9.36 -25.46 -8.97
N SER A 226 -9.41 -25.11 -7.69
CA SER A 226 -10.36 -25.61 -6.69
C SER A 226 -11.53 -24.66 -6.41
N GLY A 227 -11.73 -23.63 -7.25
CA GLY A 227 -12.79 -22.64 -7.06
C GLY A 227 -12.56 -21.71 -5.85
N ARG A 228 -11.31 -21.54 -5.43
CA ARG A 228 -10.91 -20.69 -4.30
C ARG A 228 -9.97 -19.58 -4.77
N TYR A 229 -9.80 -18.55 -3.97
CA TYR A 229 -8.84 -17.46 -4.22
C TYR A 229 -8.33 -16.87 -2.91
N LEU A 230 -7.19 -16.21 -2.97
CA LEU A 230 -6.59 -15.48 -1.84
C LEU A 230 -7.13 -14.05 -1.84
N THR A 231 -7.66 -13.58 -0.73
CA THR A 231 -8.07 -12.18 -0.57
C THR A 231 -6.87 -11.30 -0.24
N TYR A 232 -6.99 -9.99 -0.47
CA TYR A 232 -5.96 -9.00 -0.09
C TYR A 232 -5.68 -8.96 1.43
N ARG A 233 -6.53 -9.59 2.24
CA ARG A 233 -6.37 -9.71 3.69
C ARG A 233 -5.58 -10.96 4.09
N GLY A 234 -5.30 -11.87 3.15
CA GLY A 234 -4.65 -13.15 3.43
C GLY A 234 -5.61 -14.32 3.64
N ASP A 235 -6.93 -14.07 3.65
CA ASP A 235 -7.93 -15.14 3.80
C ASP A 235 -8.10 -15.92 2.49
N ILE A 236 -8.34 -17.23 2.57
CA ILE A 236 -8.77 -18.04 1.43
C ILE A 236 -10.29 -18.04 1.37
N ALA A 237 -10.84 -17.55 0.26
CA ALA A 237 -12.29 -17.49 0.02
C ALA A 237 -12.70 -18.43 -1.12
N THR A 238 -13.94 -18.92 -1.06
CA THR A 238 -14.55 -19.71 -2.15
C THR A 238 -15.24 -18.77 -3.13
N LEU A 239 -14.96 -18.95 -4.43
CA LEU A 239 -15.57 -18.16 -5.50
C LEU A 239 -17.06 -18.50 -5.67
N ILE A 240 -17.43 -19.77 -5.46
CA ILE A 240 -18.79 -20.31 -5.65
C ILE A 240 -19.75 -19.82 -4.56
N ASP A 241 -19.33 -19.75 -3.29
CA ASP A 241 -20.21 -19.36 -2.17
C ASP A 241 -20.71 -17.91 -2.27
N ARG A 242 -19.90 -17.01 -2.84
CA ARG A 242 -20.29 -15.61 -3.08
C ARG A 242 -21.32 -15.46 -4.21
N CYS A 243 -21.35 -16.41 -5.16
CA CYS A 243 -22.41 -16.48 -6.18
C CYS A 243 -23.74 -16.91 -5.55
N SER A 244 -23.72 -17.92 -4.67
CA SER A 244 -24.92 -18.49 -4.05
C SER A 244 -25.56 -17.58 -3.00
N ALA A 245 -24.76 -16.73 -2.33
CA ALA A 245 -25.22 -15.84 -1.27
C ALA A 245 -25.77 -14.48 -1.76
N GLY A 246 -25.73 -14.18 -3.07
CA GLY A 246 -26.22 -12.91 -3.62
C GLY A 246 -25.50 -11.66 -3.10
N GLN A 247 -24.32 -11.81 -2.48
CA GLN A 247 -23.60 -10.70 -1.86
C GLN A 247 -22.70 -9.99 -2.87
N GLY A 248 -23.07 -8.74 -3.15
CA GLY A 248 -22.32 -7.77 -3.94
C GLY A 248 -22.71 -7.76 -5.42
N GLN A 249 -23.20 -6.62 -5.91
CA GLN A 249 -23.45 -6.38 -7.34
C GLN A 249 -22.24 -6.68 -8.23
N SER A 250 -21.01 -6.65 -7.66
CA SER A 250 -19.76 -6.96 -8.34
C SER A 250 -19.53 -8.45 -8.65
N ASN A 251 -20.16 -9.38 -7.92
CA ASN A 251 -19.91 -10.82 -8.07
C ASN A 251 -20.90 -11.50 -9.03
N GLN A 252 -22.06 -10.89 -9.33
CA GLN A 252 -23.01 -11.45 -10.31
C GLN A 252 -22.40 -11.60 -11.71
N ALA A 253 -21.43 -10.73 -12.08
CA ALA A 253 -20.75 -10.80 -13.38
C ALA A 253 -19.87 -12.06 -13.55
N LEU A 254 -19.38 -12.65 -12.44
CA LEU A 254 -18.48 -13.83 -12.45
C LEU A 254 -19.21 -15.16 -12.65
N CYS A 255 -20.48 -15.22 -12.31
CA CYS A 255 -21.13 -16.46 -11.88
C CYS A 255 -22.10 -17.01 -12.92
N HIS A 256 -21.62 -17.83 -13.86
CA HIS A 256 -22.49 -18.79 -14.56
C HIS A 256 -21.74 -20.08 -14.95
N SER A 257 -21.97 -21.14 -14.19
CA SER A 257 -22.04 -22.53 -14.67
C SER A 257 -23.01 -23.30 -13.75
N LYS A 258 -23.79 -24.23 -14.32
CA LYS A 258 -24.81 -25.00 -13.59
C LYS A 258 -24.19 -25.64 -12.36
N ALA A 259 -24.70 -25.30 -11.18
CA ALA A 259 -24.41 -26.01 -9.95
C ALA A 259 -24.99 -27.43 -10.07
N ASP A 260 -24.14 -28.41 -10.36
CA ASP A 260 -24.42 -29.79 -9.99
C ASP A 260 -24.01 -29.94 -8.52
N ASP A 261 -25.00 -29.70 -7.67
CA ASP A 261 -24.92 -29.69 -6.23
C ASP A 261 -25.24 -31.09 -5.71
N SER A 262 -24.23 -31.94 -5.59
CA SER A 262 -24.40 -33.23 -4.92
C SER A 262 -23.11 -33.77 -4.30
N SER A 263 -22.38 -32.94 -3.53
CA SER A 263 -21.56 -33.41 -2.40
C SER A 263 -20.64 -32.31 -1.87
N ALA A 264 -21.15 -31.41 -1.03
CA ALA A 264 -20.31 -30.65 -0.11
C ALA A 264 -21.08 -30.32 1.16
N ARG A 265 -21.49 -31.38 1.87
CA ARG A 265 -21.68 -31.29 3.31
C ARG A 265 -20.31 -31.06 3.95
N GLU A 266 -19.98 -29.82 4.25
CA GLU A 266 -19.41 -29.43 5.54
C GLU A 266 -19.54 -27.92 5.71
N LYS A 267 -20.39 -27.55 6.66
CA LYS A 267 -20.75 -26.19 7.04
C LYS A 267 -19.65 -25.56 7.91
N LYS A 268 -19.59 -24.22 7.83
CA LYS A 268 -18.91 -23.22 8.70
C LYS A 268 -17.50 -22.87 8.20
N VAL A 269 -17.13 -21.60 8.01
CA VAL A 269 -17.44 -20.41 8.81
C VAL A 269 -17.58 -19.17 7.91
N ILE A 270 -18.65 -18.40 8.13
CA ILE A 270 -18.75 -17.00 7.72
C ILE A 270 -17.98 -16.18 8.75
N VAL A 271 -16.91 -15.50 8.36
CA VAL A 271 -16.37 -14.36 9.12
C VAL A 271 -16.39 -13.13 8.23
N PHE A 272 -17.39 -12.28 8.45
CA PHE A 272 -17.29 -10.86 8.09
C PHE A 272 -16.75 -10.12 9.32
N GLY A 273 -15.47 -9.75 9.27
CA GLY A 273 -14.82 -8.94 10.29
C GLY A 273 -14.91 -7.45 9.97
N GLY A 274 -16.09 -6.87 10.16
CA GLY A 274 -16.33 -5.43 10.32
C GLY A 274 -17.26 -5.26 11.52
N LYS A 275 -16.69 -4.80 12.64
CA LYS A 275 -17.30 -4.39 13.93
C LYS A 275 -18.62 -5.06 14.37
N HIS A 276 -18.57 -5.71 15.54
CA HIS A 276 -19.62 -5.52 16.55
C HIS A 276 -18.99 -5.02 17.85
N GLY A 277 -19.46 -3.87 18.31
CA GLY A 277 -19.42 -3.48 19.71
C GLY A 277 -20.80 -3.71 20.31
N ALA A 278 -20.84 -4.42 21.41
CA ALA A 278 -21.40 -4.03 22.71
C ALA A 278 -20.77 -4.96 23.75
#